data_AF-A0A955SQ49-F1
#
_entry.id   AF-A0A955SQ49-F1
#
_cell.length_a   1.000
_cell.length_b   1.000
_cell.length_c   1.000
_cell.angle_alpha   90.00
_cell.angle_beta   90.00
_cell.angle_gamma   90.00
#
_symmetry.space_group_name_H-M   'P 1'
#
loop_
_entity.id
_entity.type
_entity.pdbx_description
1 polymer ?
#
loop_
_entity_poly.entity_id
_entity_poly.type
_entity_poly.pdbx_seq_one_letter_code
_entity_poly.pdbx_strand_id
1 'polypeptide(L)'
;SRKARIKGSHDATLACLSQIKERFPQVPTKSGIMLGMGETDEEVIESARYALEQGMPGYGYIFSTSNCVYPGMKLSRYDLIHQVWEREGNYPD
;
A
#
# COMPACT_ATOMS: atom_id res chain seq x y z
N SER A 1 -9.12 -24.50 -14.96
CA SER A 1 -8.18 -23.90 -14.00
C SER A 1 -8.94 -23.19 -12.89
N ARG A 2 -8.66 -23.55 -11.64
CA ARG A 2 -9.28 -22.97 -10.43
C ARG A 2 -8.94 -21.47 -10.39
N LYS A 3 -9.93 -20.60 -10.63
CA LYS A 3 -9.78 -19.14 -10.45
C LYS A 3 -9.73 -18.87 -8.95
N ALA A 4 -8.57 -19.03 -8.34
CA ALA A 4 -8.28 -18.48 -7.02
C ALA A 4 -8.11 -16.96 -7.19
N ARG A 5 -9.21 -16.22 -7.17
CA ARG A 5 -9.17 -14.80 -6.84
C ARG A 5 -9.76 -14.67 -5.44
N ILE A 6 -8.93 -14.97 -4.46
CA ILE A 6 -9.12 -14.36 -3.15
C ILE A 6 -8.68 -12.91 -3.40
N LYS A 7 -9.61 -12.04 -3.80
CA LYS A 7 -9.43 -10.60 -3.58
C LYS A 7 -9.33 -10.52 -2.05
N GLY A 8 -8.11 -10.56 -1.51
CA GLY A 8 -7.91 -10.17 -0.13
C GLY A 8 -8.58 -8.81 -0.04
N SER A 9 -9.58 -8.67 0.83
CA SER A 9 -10.23 -7.38 1.00
C SER A 9 -9.10 -6.41 1.31
N HIS A 10 -8.88 -5.41 0.45
CA HIS A 10 -7.85 -4.40 0.67
C HIS A 10 -8.01 -3.86 2.10
N ASP A 11 -9.25 -3.68 2.54
CA ASP A 11 -9.68 -3.25 3.87
C ASP A 11 -9.06 -4.04 5.03
N ALA A 12 -8.93 -5.37 4.94
CA ALA A 12 -8.49 -6.19 6.07
C ALA A 12 -6.97 -6.15 6.30
N THR A 13 -6.18 -6.07 5.21
CA THR A 13 -4.70 -6.03 5.30
C THR A 13 -4.23 -4.67 5.82
N LEU A 14 -4.96 -3.66 5.43
CA LEU A 14 -4.67 -2.26 5.66
C LEU A 14 -5.12 -1.83 7.07
N ALA A 15 -6.22 -2.41 7.60
CA ALA A 15 -6.58 -2.30 9.01
C ALA A 15 -5.55 -2.92 9.98
N CYS A 16 -4.70 -3.85 9.52
CA CYS A 16 -3.63 -4.43 10.34
C CYS A 16 -2.53 -3.40 10.64
N LEU A 17 -2.23 -2.49 9.68
CA LEU A 17 -1.20 -1.47 9.85
C LEU A 17 -1.55 -0.52 11.01
N SER A 18 -2.78 -0.02 11.05
CA SER A 18 -3.23 0.86 12.13
C SER A 18 -3.23 0.16 13.49
N GLN A 19 -3.71 -1.09 13.55
CA GLN A 19 -3.68 -1.88 14.80
C GLN A 19 -2.26 -2.09 15.33
N ILE A 20 -1.28 -2.34 14.46
CA ILE A 20 0.12 -2.49 14.88
C ILE A 20 0.69 -1.16 15.38
N LYS A 21 0.37 -0.03 14.73
CA LYS A 21 0.79 1.30 15.18
C LYS A 21 0.21 1.65 16.55
N GLU A 22 -1.06 1.32 16.79
CA GLU A 22 -1.71 1.53 18.08
C GLU A 22 -1.09 0.65 19.18
N ARG A 23 -0.80 -0.62 18.87
CA ARG A 23 -0.34 -1.59 19.86
C ARG A 23 1.16 -1.55 20.13
N PHE A 24 1.95 -1.22 19.11
CA PHE A 24 3.41 -1.23 19.14
C PHE A 24 4.00 -0.01 18.41
N PRO A 25 3.76 1.21 18.91
CA PRO A 25 4.17 2.45 18.24
C PRO A 25 5.69 2.57 18.00
N GLN A 26 6.49 1.85 18.78
CA GLN A 26 7.95 1.82 18.65
C GLN A 26 8.46 0.93 17.52
N VAL A 27 7.62 0.07 16.94
CA VAL A 27 8.03 -0.88 15.90
C VAL A 27 7.82 -0.23 14.53
N PRO A 28 8.86 -0.16 13.68
CA PRO A 28 8.69 0.37 12.34
C PRO A 28 7.79 -0.55 11.51
N THR A 29 6.94 0.05 10.67
CA THR A 29 6.00 -0.69 9.82
C THR A 29 6.33 -0.50 8.35
N LYS A 30 5.86 -1.43 7.52
CA LYS A 30 6.02 -1.38 6.06
C LYS A 30 4.69 -1.72 5.42
N SER A 31 4.31 -1.03 4.35
CA SER A 31 3.15 -1.43 3.56
C SER A 31 3.42 -2.63 2.65
N GLY A 32 2.32 -3.30 2.30
CA GLY A 32 2.30 -4.42 1.38
C GLY A 32 1.26 -4.24 0.29
N ILE A 33 1.34 -3.15 -0.47
CA ILE A 33 0.37 -2.85 -1.55
C ILE A 33 0.50 -3.90 -2.65
N MET A 34 -0.62 -4.44 -3.12
CA MET A 34 -0.69 -5.35 -4.26
C MET A 34 -1.00 -4.56 -5.54
N LEU A 35 -0.24 -4.82 -6.60
CA LEU A 35 -0.45 -4.18 -7.91
C LEU A 35 -0.63 -5.20 -9.03
N GLY A 36 -1.43 -4.82 -10.03
CA GLY A 36 -1.56 -5.56 -11.29
C GLY A 36 -2.61 -6.67 -11.26
N MET A 37 -3.42 -6.78 -10.21
CA MET A 37 -4.48 -7.79 -10.09
C MET A 37 -5.75 -7.41 -10.85
N GLY A 38 -5.71 -6.33 -11.66
CA GLY A 38 -6.81 -5.85 -12.49
C GLY A 38 -7.61 -4.71 -11.84
N GLU A 39 -6.95 -3.92 -10.99
CA GLU A 39 -7.47 -2.72 -10.34
C GLU A 39 -7.63 -1.56 -11.34
N THR A 40 -8.53 -0.60 -11.09
CA THR A 40 -8.55 0.68 -11.83
C THR A 40 -7.40 1.58 -11.38
N ASP A 41 -7.16 2.70 -12.07
CA ASP A 41 -6.12 3.64 -11.66
C ASP A 41 -6.48 4.32 -10.33
N GLU A 42 -7.77 4.59 -10.12
CA GLU A 42 -8.31 5.13 -8.87
C GLU A 42 -8.13 4.15 -7.71
N GLU A 43 -8.44 2.86 -7.90
CA GLU A 43 -8.23 1.83 -6.86
C GLU A 43 -6.75 1.71 -6.44
N VAL A 44 -5.81 1.92 -7.38
CA VAL A 44 -4.37 1.92 -7.10
C VAL A 44 -3.95 3.16 -6.32
N ILE A 45 -4.45 4.33 -6.70
CA ILE A 45 -4.20 5.60 -5.98
C ILE A 45 -4.74 5.52 -4.55
N GLU A 46 -5.99 5.08 -4.38
CA GLU A 46 -6.61 4.97 -3.06
C GLU A 46 -5.90 3.95 -2.17
N SER A 47 -5.40 2.85 -2.75
CA SER A 47 -4.57 1.89 -2.02
C SER A 47 -3.26 2.52 -1.50
N ALA A 48 -2.64 3.39 -2.30
CA ALA A 48 -1.43 4.11 -1.88
C ALA A 48 -1.74 5.13 -0.79
N ARG A 49 -2.80 5.94 -0.95
CA ARG A 49 -3.23 6.93 0.04
C ARG A 49 -3.55 6.30 1.38
N TYR A 50 -4.37 5.26 1.36
CA TYR A 50 -4.71 4.55 2.58
C TYR A 50 -3.45 4.07 3.31
N ALA A 51 -2.50 3.48 2.57
CA ALA A 51 -1.28 2.96 3.18
C ALA A 51 -0.45 4.08 3.84
N LEU A 52 -0.42 5.29 3.26
CA LEU A 52 0.21 6.46 3.86
C LEU A 52 -0.54 6.92 5.11
N GLU A 53 -1.86 7.08 5.03
CA GLU A 53 -2.71 7.53 6.13
C GLU A 53 -2.60 6.64 7.37
N GLN A 54 -2.58 5.32 7.20
CA GLN A 54 -2.45 4.38 8.32
C GLN A 54 -1.00 4.09 8.72
N GLY A 55 -0.08 4.19 7.77
CA GLY A 55 1.32 3.82 7.99
C GLY A 55 2.16 4.95 8.59
N MET A 56 1.97 6.18 8.12
CA MET A 56 2.81 7.31 8.51
C MET A 56 2.69 7.74 9.98
N PRO A 57 1.50 7.77 10.62
CA PRO A 57 1.39 8.24 12.00
C PRO A 57 2.39 7.58 12.95
N GLY A 58 3.02 8.40 13.79
CA GLY A 58 4.05 7.94 14.74
C GLY A 58 5.43 7.67 14.14
N TYR A 59 5.71 8.12 12.91
CA TYR A 59 6.99 7.92 12.22
C TYR A 59 7.37 6.45 11.99
N GLY A 60 8.54 6.19 11.39
CA GLY A 60 9.07 4.83 11.23
C GLY A 60 8.26 3.96 10.27
N TYR A 61 7.86 4.52 9.13
CA TYR A 61 7.08 3.82 8.11
C TYR A 61 7.81 3.74 6.78
N ILE A 62 7.74 2.57 6.13
CA ILE A 62 8.31 2.32 4.81
C ILE A 62 7.18 2.04 3.81
N PHE A 63 7.04 2.92 2.83
CA PHE A 63 6.10 2.73 1.73
C PHE A 63 6.62 1.69 0.72
N SER A 64 5.84 0.64 0.43
CA SER A 64 6.28 -0.44 -0.47
C SER A 64 5.13 -1.30 -0.98
N THR A 65 5.38 -1.96 -2.11
CA THR A 65 4.55 -3.06 -2.61
C THR A 65 4.89 -4.39 -1.90
N SER A 66 3.95 -5.34 -1.94
CA SER A 66 4.13 -6.72 -1.46
C SER A 66 4.55 -7.68 -2.57
N ASN A 67 4.05 -7.46 -3.80
CA ASN A 67 4.37 -8.31 -4.94
C ASN A 67 5.63 -7.86 -5.69
N CYS A 68 6.25 -8.82 -6.35
CA CYS A 68 7.31 -8.58 -7.33
C CYS A 68 6.72 -8.12 -8.66
N VAL A 69 7.51 -7.37 -9.43
CA VAL A 69 7.18 -7.05 -10.82
C VAL A 69 7.16 -8.33 -11.65
N TYR A 70 6.14 -8.48 -12.49
CA TYR A 70 5.96 -9.66 -13.34
C TYR A 70 5.51 -9.27 -14.77
N PRO A 71 5.76 -10.12 -15.78
CA PRO A 71 5.34 -9.87 -17.15
C PRO A 71 3.82 -9.67 -17.27
N GLY A 72 3.41 -8.57 -17.91
CA GLY A 72 1.99 -8.23 -18.11
C GLY A 72 1.43 -7.19 -17.13
N MET A 73 2.16 -6.84 -16.08
CA MET A 73 1.80 -5.70 -15.24
C MET A 73 2.13 -4.37 -15.94
N LYS A 74 1.20 -3.42 -15.92
CA LYS A 74 1.44 -2.08 -16.47
C LYS A 74 2.45 -1.34 -15.59
N LEU A 75 3.56 -0.86 -16.17
CA LEU A 75 4.56 -0.07 -15.45
C LEU A 75 3.95 1.21 -14.85
N SER A 76 2.98 1.81 -15.53
CA SER A 76 2.26 3.01 -15.08
C SER A 76 1.64 2.87 -13.68
N ARG A 77 1.41 1.65 -13.18
CA ARG A 77 0.92 1.45 -11.80
C ARG A 77 1.94 1.88 -10.77
N TYR A 78 3.23 1.66 -11.02
CA TYR A 78 4.29 2.12 -10.14
C TYR A 78 4.41 3.63 -10.20
N ASP A 79 4.32 4.22 -11.40
CA ASP A 79 4.35 5.67 -11.56
C ASP A 79 3.21 6.34 -10.78
N LEU A 80 2.01 5.76 -10.81
CA LEU A 80 0.86 6.26 -10.06
C LEU A 80 1.11 6.26 -8.55
N ILE A 81 1.50 5.12 -7.98
CA ILE A 81 1.74 5.05 -6.52
C ILE A 81 2.95 5.87 -6.09
N HIS A 82 3.96 6.00 -6.97
CA HIS A 82 5.15 6.80 -6.70
C HIS A 82 4.79 8.27 -6.62
N GLN A 83 3.99 8.78 -7.57
CA GLN A 83 3.50 10.16 -7.53
C GLN A 83 2.65 10.46 -6.29
N VAL A 84 1.86 9.49 -5.81
CA VAL A 84 1.12 9.65 -4.55
C VAL A 84 2.10 9.76 -3.38
N TRP A 85 3.06 8.85 -3.29
CA TRP A 85 4.08 8.87 -2.23
C TRP A 85 4.94 10.14 -2.26
N GLU A 86 5.36 10.63 -3.42
CA GLU A 86 6.13 11.88 -3.54
C GLU A 86 5.37 13.10 -3.01
N ARG A 87 4.04 13.14 -3.26
CA ARG A 87 3.19 14.26 -2.83
C ARG A 87 2.78 14.17 -1.36
N GLU A 88 2.42 12.97 -0.91
CA GLU A 88 1.69 12.76 0.35
C GLU A 88 2.53 12.03 1.41
N GLY A 89 3.65 11.41 1.02
CA GLY A 89 4.50 10.57 1.87
C GLY A 89 5.61 11.29 2.63
N ASN A 90 5.51 12.62 2.76
CA ASN A 90 6.50 13.43 3.47
C ASN A 90 6.04 13.69 4.91
N TYR A 91 6.94 13.44 5.87
CA TYR A 91 6.68 13.83 7.24
C TYR A 91 6.77 15.35 7.39
N PRO A 92 5.89 15.98 8.18
CA PRO A 92 6.06 17.38 8.54
C PRO A 92 7.35 17.57 9.36
N ASP A 93 7.98 18.74 9.22
CA ASP A 93 9.14 19.16 10.02
C ASP A 93 8.83 19.26 11.52
#